data_AF-A0A5S3WVB2-F1
#
_entry.id   AF-A0A5S3WVB2-F1
#
_cell.length_a   1.000
_cell.length_b   1.000
_cell.length_c   1.000
_cell.angle_alpha   90.00
_cell.angle_beta   90.00
_cell.angle_gamma   90.00
#
_symmetry.space_group_name_H-M   'P 1'
#
loop_
_entity.id
_entity.type
_entity.pdbx_description
1 polymer ?
#
loop_
_entity_poly.entity_id
_entity_poly.type
_entity_poly.pdbx_seq_one_letter_code
_entity_poly.pdbx_strand_id
1 'polypeptide(L)'
;MKLHFHSNAGKAAMASQSRIAENSQEISEHIQNQVLSAGAPDDTPLNDAQFTILQPAQGNDFASAFTYPRPNAQLPDYIGFKRFHITSQEMTKNEHGQLSTQYAYGDLTDKDDINAFLAQLDRLPPEQRNKLEHIKPSKSLLSLAERLDDDALSQLADILISAGNTSIFAQEKRNHVPDELVEALSSLPDDILHDTMQTFASLTEQGDTYQAPTSPVGVDEKGRERILMTSSDRDKYWKHQLAQPPEDLQLLHSYTDLLISGKFKGDDLSTLNTHLQESTFSQSRGILDMANVIKPFEKHSMLAMLDEADKESEHNVFAYLSQQVDLSAHRQYYQTEKNDVVVQQDLPPSESDRGRLYSDILTAYDEYGLGWINDALEHTAGTPPQIQQQLWGQLLDDAEHFNEQFVRSDALESWASLAIPPLLQAFHDKQIDDIRDYNSERILPDFLGNLTFLGGMKHATAQPGSSQVESQVMPEN
;
A
#
# COMPACT_ATOMS: atom_id res chain seq x y z
N MET A 1 -12.52 16.79 36.19
CA MET A 1 -11.51 16.99 37.26
C MET A 1 -10.55 18.12 36.85
N LYS A 2 -9.83 18.75 37.78
CA LYS A 2 -8.70 19.65 37.48
C LYS A 2 -7.40 19.02 37.96
N LEU A 3 -6.33 19.16 37.19
CA LEU A 3 -4.95 18.99 37.66
C LEU A 3 -4.14 20.21 37.22
N HIS A 4 -3.23 20.66 38.09
CA HIS A 4 -2.41 21.84 37.89
C HIS A 4 -0.95 21.43 37.64
N PHE A 5 -0.28 22.16 36.75
CA PHE A 5 1.19 22.12 36.66
C PHE A 5 1.83 22.93 37.79
N HIS A 6 2.88 22.40 38.39
CA HIS A 6 3.90 23.19 39.08
C HIS A 6 5.30 22.72 38.66
N SER A 7 6.11 23.69 38.26
CA SER A 7 7.55 23.53 38.07
C SER A 7 8.28 23.72 39.41
N ASN A 8 9.52 23.24 39.48
CA ASN A 8 10.52 23.81 40.39
C ASN A 8 11.94 23.50 39.90
N ALA A 9 12.87 24.41 40.17
CA ALA A 9 14.29 24.27 39.82
C ALA A 9 15.16 24.85 40.96
N GLY A 10 16.26 24.19 41.33
CA GLY A 10 17.04 24.66 42.50
C GLY A 10 18.30 23.88 42.92
N LYS A 11 19.39 24.01 42.12
CA LYS A 11 20.83 24.12 42.47
C LYS A 11 21.46 23.44 43.72
N ALA A 12 22.72 23.00 43.50
CA ALA A 12 23.84 22.77 44.46
C ALA A 12 23.79 21.48 45.33
N ALA A 13 24.89 20.89 45.84
CA ALA A 13 26.34 21.20 45.82
C ALA A 13 27.15 19.87 45.71
N MET A 14 28.22 19.73 44.91
CA MET A 14 29.66 20.03 45.15
C MET A 14 30.41 19.23 46.24
N ALA A 15 31.40 18.41 45.81
CA ALA A 15 32.48 17.72 46.56
C ALA A 15 32.04 16.65 47.61
N SER A 16 32.78 15.58 47.96
CA SER A 16 34.18 15.12 47.72
C SER A 16 34.20 13.55 47.62
N GLN A 17 35.30 12.76 47.53
CA GLN A 17 36.76 12.99 47.55
C GLN A 17 37.54 11.84 46.82
N SER A 18 38.87 11.92 46.85
CA SER A 18 39.94 11.09 46.25
C SER A 18 40.13 9.62 46.69
N ARG A 19 40.75 8.83 45.80
CA ARG A 19 42.05 8.13 46.06
C ARG A 19 42.85 7.90 44.77
N ILE A 20 44.18 7.81 44.88
CA ILE A 20 45.16 7.71 43.78
C ILE A 20 46.20 6.64 44.12
N ALA A 21 46.55 5.80 43.14
CA ALA A 21 47.85 5.12 42.92
C ALA A 21 47.70 4.35 41.58
N GLU A 22 48.25 4.81 40.46
CA GLU A 22 49.68 4.71 40.08
C GLU A 22 50.17 3.27 39.91
N ASN A 23 50.26 2.82 38.66
CA ASN A 23 51.53 2.33 38.13
C ASN A 23 51.60 2.61 36.61
N SER A 24 52.81 2.78 36.07
CA SER A 24 53.01 3.48 34.79
C SER A 24 53.64 2.63 33.68
N GLN A 25 53.36 3.04 32.43
CA GLN A 25 54.26 3.03 31.27
C GLN A 25 55.23 1.86 31.08
N GLU A 26 54.78 0.84 30.37
CA GLU A 26 55.48 0.08 29.30
C GLU A 26 54.40 -0.91 28.79
N ILE A 27 53.97 -0.92 27.52
CA ILE A 27 54.73 -0.93 26.26
C ILE A 27 54.05 -0.02 25.21
N SER A 28 54.84 0.77 24.49
CA SER A 28 54.44 1.44 23.24
C SER A 28 55.54 1.27 22.20
N GLU A 29 55.17 0.88 20.97
CA GLU A 29 55.84 1.08 19.65
C GLU A 29 55.46 -0.02 18.64
N HIS A 30 55.05 -1.22 19.08
CA HIS A 30 54.89 -2.36 18.17
C HIS A 30 53.55 -2.45 17.40
N ILE A 31 52.54 -1.63 17.74
CA ILE A 31 51.21 -1.67 17.10
C ILE A 31 51.12 -0.76 15.85
N GLN A 32 51.98 0.27 15.76
CA GLN A 32 51.74 1.39 14.83
C GLN A 32 52.22 1.16 13.37
N ASN A 33 52.76 -0.03 13.06
CA ASN A 33 53.36 -0.36 11.76
C ASN A 33 52.63 -1.47 10.95
N GLN A 34 51.42 -1.88 11.34
CA GLN A 34 50.65 -2.90 10.58
C GLN A 34 49.48 -2.36 9.74
N VAL A 35 49.25 -1.04 9.69
CA VAL A 35 48.12 -0.42 8.96
C VAL A 35 48.49 0.06 7.54
N LEU A 36 49.61 -0.42 6.98
CA LEU A 36 50.12 -0.03 5.65
C LEU A 36 50.51 -1.24 4.79
N SER A 37 49.53 -2.09 4.49
CA SER A 37 49.58 -3.08 3.40
C SER A 37 48.16 -3.51 3.01
N ALA A 38 47.43 -2.65 2.29
CA ALA A 38 46.17 -3.01 1.64
C ALA A 38 46.46 -3.57 0.24
N GLY A 39 45.87 -4.70 -0.12
CA GLY A 39 46.08 -5.31 -1.45
C GLY A 39 45.07 -6.40 -1.77
N ALA A 40 44.24 -6.13 -2.78
CA ALA A 40 43.21 -6.99 -3.39
C ALA A 40 42.02 -7.41 -2.47
N PRO A 41 40.84 -7.67 -3.05
CA PRO A 41 39.82 -8.50 -2.41
C PRO A 41 40.26 -9.97 -2.43
N ASP A 42 39.84 -10.74 -1.43
CA ASP A 42 40.10 -12.17 -1.30
C ASP A 42 38.75 -12.86 -1.00
N ASP A 43 38.31 -13.75 -1.90
CA ASP A 43 37.00 -14.41 -1.86
C ASP A 43 37.00 -15.57 -0.83
N THR A 44 37.42 -15.30 0.40
CA THR A 44 37.53 -16.27 1.49
C THR A 44 36.40 -16.12 2.52
N PRO A 45 35.64 -17.19 2.84
CA PRO A 45 34.58 -17.14 3.84
C PRO A 45 35.14 -16.92 5.26
N LEU A 46 34.39 -16.15 6.07
CA LEU A 46 34.83 -15.66 7.39
C LEU A 46 35.11 -16.79 8.40
N ASN A 47 36.39 -16.93 8.77
CA ASN A 47 36.82 -17.95 9.74
C ASN A 47 36.74 -17.46 11.20
N ASP A 48 36.79 -18.39 12.15
CA ASP A 48 36.56 -18.09 13.58
C ASP A 48 37.61 -17.15 14.20
N ALA A 49 38.80 -17.03 13.61
CA ALA A 49 39.80 -16.07 14.04
C ALA A 49 39.40 -14.63 13.66
N GLN A 50 38.74 -14.43 12.52
CA GLN A 50 38.19 -13.11 12.13
C GLN A 50 37.03 -12.70 13.06
N PHE A 51 36.15 -13.63 13.42
CA PHE A 51 35.13 -13.40 14.47
C PHE A 51 35.75 -13.07 15.84
N THR A 52 36.91 -13.65 16.16
CA THR A 52 37.61 -13.39 17.43
C THR A 52 38.28 -12.00 17.47
N ILE A 53 38.81 -11.52 16.33
CA ILE A 53 39.49 -10.21 16.22
C ILE A 53 38.51 -9.02 16.32
N LEU A 54 37.20 -9.25 16.14
CA LEU A 54 36.16 -8.23 16.18
C LEU A 54 35.60 -7.93 17.59
N GLN A 55 36.18 -8.51 18.65
CA GLN A 55 35.76 -8.22 20.04
C GLN A 55 36.41 -6.93 20.59
N PRO A 56 35.65 -6.04 21.26
CA PRO A 56 36.24 -4.91 21.99
C PRO A 56 37.04 -5.40 23.21
N ALA A 57 38.26 -4.88 23.37
CA ALA A 57 39.19 -5.33 24.41
C ALA A 57 38.75 -4.90 25.82
N GLN A 58 38.09 -5.82 26.54
CA GLN A 58 37.80 -5.83 27.98
C GLN A 58 37.25 -4.52 28.61
N GLY A 59 35.92 -4.44 28.69
CA GLY A 59 35.21 -3.57 29.63
C GLY A 59 33.83 -4.14 29.93
N ASN A 60 33.42 -4.17 31.20
CA ASN A 60 32.06 -4.56 31.57
C ASN A 60 31.06 -3.50 31.13
N ASP A 61 30.24 -3.80 30.13
CA ASP A 61 28.83 -3.38 30.05
C ASP A 61 28.09 -4.23 29.00
N PHE A 62 26.78 -4.01 28.86
CA PHE A 62 25.82 -4.79 28.08
C PHE A 62 26.29 -5.25 26.69
N ALA A 63 25.85 -6.45 26.30
CA ALA A 63 26.17 -7.09 25.01
C ALA A 63 26.01 -6.13 23.83
N SER A 64 27.12 -5.85 23.13
CA SER A 64 27.15 -4.93 22.01
C SER A 64 26.52 -5.58 20.78
N ALA A 65 25.54 -4.90 20.18
CA ALA A 65 24.98 -5.32 18.90
C ALA A 65 26.05 -5.17 17.80
N PHE A 66 26.33 -6.24 17.07
CA PHE A 66 27.30 -6.21 15.98
C PHE A 66 26.65 -5.64 14.72
N THR A 67 27.09 -4.44 14.32
CA THR A 67 26.73 -3.81 13.05
C THR A 67 27.79 -4.09 11.99
N TYR A 68 27.34 -4.54 10.81
CA TYR A 68 28.22 -4.74 9.66
C TYR A 68 28.91 -3.42 9.24
N PRO A 69 30.16 -3.42 8.77
CA PRO A 69 30.89 -2.19 8.45
C PRO A 69 30.24 -1.41 7.29
N ARG A 70 29.62 -0.26 7.60
CA ARG A 70 29.05 0.64 6.58
C ARG A 70 30.15 1.43 5.84
N PRO A 71 30.11 1.52 4.50
CA PRO A 71 30.67 2.66 3.78
C PRO A 71 30.05 3.97 4.29
N ASN A 72 30.82 5.06 4.32
CA ASN A 72 30.42 6.30 5.01
C ASN A 72 29.26 7.06 4.33
N ALA A 73 28.02 6.67 4.62
CA ALA A 73 26.81 7.44 4.36
C ALA A 73 25.78 7.28 5.48
N GLN A 74 25.13 8.37 5.86
CA GLN A 74 23.94 8.34 6.72
C GLN A 74 22.70 8.01 5.86
N LEU A 75 22.60 6.75 5.43
CA LEU A 75 21.35 6.22 4.90
C LEU A 75 20.27 6.32 5.99
N PRO A 76 19.04 6.77 5.65
CA PRO A 76 17.98 6.95 6.64
C PRO A 76 17.55 5.62 7.25
N ASP A 77 17.22 5.65 8.54
CA ASP A 77 16.51 4.56 9.20
C ASP A 77 15.03 4.62 8.77
N TYR A 78 14.44 3.50 8.34
CA TYR A 78 13.06 3.48 7.88
C TYR A 78 12.11 3.66 9.06
N ILE A 79 11.37 4.78 9.08
CA ILE A 79 10.71 5.32 10.28
C ILE A 79 9.76 4.28 10.88
N GLY A 80 10.15 3.69 12.01
CA GLY A 80 9.36 2.73 12.78
C GLY A 80 9.38 1.29 12.27
N PHE A 81 10.30 0.94 11.37
CA PHE A 81 10.80 -0.43 11.26
C PHE A 81 11.93 -0.66 12.27
N LYS A 82 12.18 -1.92 12.65
CA LYS A 82 13.32 -2.29 13.47
C LYS A 82 14.46 -2.75 12.58
N ARG A 83 15.64 -2.11 12.67
CA ARG A 83 16.86 -2.63 12.05
C ARG A 83 17.36 -3.87 12.81
N PHE A 84 17.69 -4.94 12.10
CA PHE A 84 18.19 -6.18 12.68
C PHE A 84 19.72 -6.21 12.66
N HIS A 85 20.32 -6.83 13.68
CA HIS A 85 21.76 -6.91 13.90
C HIS A 85 22.14 -8.33 14.35
N ILE A 86 23.41 -8.71 14.15
CA ILE A 86 23.92 -9.99 14.68
C ILE A 86 24.12 -9.83 16.18
N THR A 87 23.68 -10.83 16.94
CA THR A 87 23.76 -10.89 18.40
C THR A 87 24.46 -12.16 18.84
N SER A 88 25.30 -12.08 19.88
CA SER A 88 25.88 -13.26 20.52
C SER A 88 24.90 -13.83 21.54
N GLN A 89 24.52 -15.09 21.37
CA GLN A 89 23.76 -15.87 22.36
C GLN A 89 24.72 -16.65 23.29
N GLU A 90 24.18 -17.48 24.18
CA GLU A 90 24.94 -18.08 25.28
C GLU A 90 26.14 -18.93 24.81
N MET A 91 27.20 -18.95 25.62
CA MET A 91 28.35 -19.84 25.42
C MET A 91 28.00 -21.27 25.82
N THR A 92 27.43 -22.02 24.87
CA THR A 92 27.20 -23.46 25.01
C THR A 92 28.54 -24.22 24.95
N LYS A 93 28.61 -25.39 25.57
CA LYS A 93 29.75 -26.30 25.39
C LYS A 93 29.48 -27.24 24.22
N ASN A 94 30.39 -27.25 23.25
CA ASN A 94 30.38 -28.22 22.15
C ASN A 94 30.71 -29.65 22.65
N GLU A 95 30.62 -30.63 21.76
CA GLU A 95 30.89 -32.05 22.05
C GLU A 95 32.33 -32.35 22.51
N HIS A 96 33.23 -31.37 22.43
CA HIS A 96 34.61 -31.47 22.90
C HIS A 96 34.88 -30.60 24.15
N GLY A 97 33.84 -30.01 24.73
CA GLY A 97 33.88 -29.24 25.97
C GLY A 97 34.40 -27.80 25.84
N GLN A 98 34.71 -27.34 24.63
CA GLN A 98 35.01 -25.93 24.35
C GLN A 98 33.73 -25.10 24.39
N LEU A 99 33.85 -23.86 24.85
CA LEU A 99 32.78 -22.87 24.81
C LEU A 99 32.66 -22.31 23.38
N SER A 100 31.55 -22.58 22.72
CA SER A 100 31.17 -21.98 21.43
C SER A 100 30.20 -20.83 21.67
N THR A 101 30.56 -19.62 21.23
CA THR A 101 29.60 -18.51 21.12
C THR A 101 28.62 -18.83 20.00
N GLN A 102 27.35 -18.99 20.31
CA GLN A 102 26.30 -19.04 19.30
C GLN A 102 25.98 -17.61 18.84
N TYR A 103 25.65 -17.44 17.56
CA TYR A 103 25.26 -16.16 16.97
C TYR A 103 23.83 -16.27 16.45
N ALA A 104 23.08 -15.17 16.51
CA ALA A 104 21.74 -15.08 15.97
C ALA A 104 21.51 -13.77 15.23
N TYR A 105 20.86 -13.84 14.07
CA TYR A 105 20.46 -12.71 13.25
C TYR A 105 19.02 -12.93 12.78
N GLY A 106 18.07 -12.17 13.34
CA GLY A 106 16.65 -12.49 13.19
C GLY A 106 16.32 -13.83 13.84
N ASP A 107 15.71 -14.74 13.07
CA ASP A 107 15.47 -16.14 13.47
C ASP A 107 16.61 -17.08 13.03
N LEU A 108 17.58 -16.62 12.24
CA LEU A 108 18.74 -17.42 11.83
C LEU A 108 19.66 -17.61 13.03
N THR A 109 19.93 -18.86 13.40
CA THR A 109 20.79 -19.25 14.54
C THR A 109 21.94 -20.20 14.17
N ASP A 110 21.92 -20.73 12.94
CA ASP A 110 23.05 -21.47 12.38
C ASP A 110 24.06 -20.51 11.74
N LYS A 111 25.36 -20.82 11.84
CA LYS A 111 26.42 -19.95 11.32
C LYS A 111 26.41 -19.88 9.79
N ASP A 112 26.10 -20.99 9.12
CA ASP A 112 26.15 -21.06 7.66
C ASP A 112 24.91 -20.42 7.04
N ASP A 113 23.72 -20.56 7.67
CA ASP A 113 22.53 -19.75 7.34
C ASP A 113 22.82 -18.24 7.42
N ILE A 114 23.45 -17.79 8.51
CA ILE A 114 23.78 -16.37 8.73
C ILE A 114 24.77 -15.88 7.67
N ASN A 115 25.81 -16.66 7.37
CA ASN A 115 26.79 -16.33 6.33
C ASN A 115 26.14 -16.27 4.94
N ALA A 116 25.25 -17.20 4.61
CA ALA A 116 24.52 -17.21 3.33
C ALA A 116 23.64 -15.96 3.19
N PHE A 117 22.89 -15.58 4.24
CA PHE A 117 22.07 -14.36 4.22
C PHE A 117 22.91 -13.07 4.10
N LEU A 118 24.09 -13.01 4.74
CA LEU A 118 25.04 -11.91 4.55
C LEU A 118 25.54 -11.84 3.10
N ALA A 119 25.80 -12.98 2.45
CA ALA A 119 26.15 -13.00 1.03
C ALA A 119 25.01 -12.49 0.13
N GLN A 120 23.74 -12.75 0.48
CA GLN A 120 22.60 -12.15 -0.24
C GLN A 120 22.53 -10.62 -0.05
N LEU A 121 22.81 -10.12 1.15
CA LEU A 121 22.94 -8.67 1.39
C LEU A 121 24.12 -8.06 0.61
N ASP A 122 25.21 -8.80 0.40
CA ASP A 122 26.37 -8.32 -0.33
C ASP A 122 26.14 -8.18 -1.86
N ARG A 123 25.17 -8.91 -2.44
CA ARG A 123 24.66 -8.71 -3.81
C ARG A 123 23.95 -7.35 -3.98
N LEU A 124 23.26 -6.87 -2.95
CA LEU A 124 22.37 -5.72 -3.06
C LEU A 124 23.10 -4.36 -3.10
N PRO A 125 22.59 -3.38 -3.89
CA PRO A 125 22.99 -1.98 -3.80
C PRO A 125 22.84 -1.41 -2.37
N PRO A 126 23.59 -0.35 -2.01
CA PRO A 126 23.62 0.15 -0.63
C PRO A 126 22.26 0.55 -0.03
N GLU A 127 21.31 1.01 -0.86
CA GLU A 127 19.97 1.37 -0.40
C GLU A 127 19.11 0.13 -0.12
N GLN A 128 18.95 -0.77 -1.09
CA GLN A 128 18.17 -2.00 -0.93
C GLN A 128 18.76 -2.93 0.13
N ARG A 129 20.09 -2.94 0.30
CA ARG A 129 20.76 -3.58 1.43
C ARG A 129 20.30 -2.99 2.77
N ASN A 130 20.26 -1.66 2.88
CA ASN A 130 19.74 -0.97 4.06
C ASN A 130 18.25 -1.22 4.29
N LYS A 131 17.44 -1.42 3.23
CA LYS A 131 16.03 -1.85 3.32
C LYS A 131 15.93 -3.26 3.88
N LEU A 132 16.64 -4.23 3.32
CA LEU A 132 16.57 -5.63 3.76
C LEU A 132 17.14 -5.84 5.18
N GLU A 133 18.10 -5.00 5.63
CA GLU A 133 18.53 -4.95 7.04
C GLU A 133 17.42 -4.57 8.05
N HIS A 134 16.30 -4.00 7.59
CA HIS A 134 15.13 -3.67 8.42
C HIS A 134 14.00 -4.71 8.30
N ILE A 135 14.15 -5.71 7.43
CA ILE A 135 13.32 -6.91 7.42
C ILE A 135 13.96 -7.96 8.33
N LYS A 136 13.15 -8.82 8.94
CA LYS A 136 13.62 -9.87 9.85
C LYS A 136 14.30 -11.01 9.06
N PRO A 137 15.59 -11.32 9.28
CA PRO A 137 16.21 -12.46 8.62
C PRO A 137 15.58 -13.77 9.10
N SER A 138 15.11 -14.58 8.16
CA SER A 138 14.47 -15.88 8.39
C SER A 138 14.93 -16.88 7.32
N LYS A 139 14.72 -18.19 7.56
CA LYS A 139 15.05 -19.22 6.56
C LYS A 139 14.23 -19.06 5.27
N SER A 140 12.99 -18.59 5.40
CA SER A 140 12.08 -18.31 4.29
C SER A 140 12.57 -17.12 3.46
N LEU A 141 13.06 -16.05 4.09
CA LEU A 141 13.66 -14.92 3.40
C LEU A 141 14.99 -15.30 2.71
N LEU A 142 15.83 -16.12 3.36
CA LEU A 142 17.07 -16.63 2.78
C LEU A 142 16.78 -17.48 1.53
N SER A 143 15.89 -18.48 1.65
CA SER A 143 15.48 -19.34 0.54
C SER A 143 14.86 -18.54 -0.61
N LEU A 144 14.06 -17.52 -0.32
CA LEU A 144 13.51 -16.61 -1.31
C LEU A 144 14.62 -15.79 -2.02
N ALA A 145 15.57 -15.22 -1.26
CA ALA A 145 16.66 -14.44 -1.82
C ALA A 145 17.67 -15.27 -2.65
N GLU A 146 17.85 -16.55 -2.30
CA GLU A 146 18.66 -17.51 -3.08
C GLU A 146 18.01 -17.91 -4.42
N ARG A 147 16.70 -17.73 -4.57
CA ARG A 147 15.93 -18.05 -5.79
C ARG A 147 15.76 -16.86 -6.75
N LEU A 148 15.95 -15.63 -6.26
CA LEU A 148 15.83 -14.40 -7.05
C LEU A 148 17.19 -13.96 -7.62
N ASP A 149 17.19 -13.36 -8.81
CA ASP A 149 18.32 -12.61 -9.35
C ASP A 149 18.53 -11.27 -8.63
N ASP A 150 19.60 -10.53 -8.99
CA ASP A 150 19.99 -9.32 -8.26
C ASP A 150 18.96 -8.18 -8.40
N ASP A 151 18.31 -8.07 -9.55
CA ASP A 151 17.30 -7.05 -9.83
C ASP A 151 15.98 -7.38 -9.11
N ALA A 152 15.52 -8.63 -9.15
CA ALA A 152 14.34 -9.08 -8.42
C ALA A 152 14.54 -9.09 -6.90
N LEU A 153 15.76 -9.38 -6.40
CA LEU A 153 16.10 -9.26 -4.98
C LEU A 153 16.14 -7.78 -4.53
N SER A 154 16.63 -6.88 -5.40
CA SER A 154 16.56 -5.43 -5.20
C SER A 154 15.10 -4.97 -5.08
N GLN A 155 14.26 -5.37 -6.04
CA GLN A 155 12.83 -5.09 -6.05
C GLN A 155 12.11 -5.66 -4.82
N LEU A 156 12.45 -6.88 -4.37
CA LEU A 156 11.88 -7.49 -3.15
C LEU A 156 12.17 -6.64 -1.91
N ALA A 157 13.38 -6.10 -1.76
CA ALA A 157 13.73 -5.23 -0.64
C ALA A 157 12.92 -3.92 -0.65
N ASP A 158 12.58 -3.40 -1.82
CA ASP A 158 11.71 -2.23 -2.00
C ASP A 158 10.24 -2.56 -1.66
N ILE A 159 9.72 -3.69 -2.19
CA ILE A 159 8.36 -4.21 -1.92
C ILE A 159 8.13 -4.43 -0.43
N LEU A 160 9.04 -5.12 0.27
CA LEU A 160 8.87 -5.49 1.68
C LEU A 160 8.80 -4.28 2.61
N ILE A 161 9.56 -3.22 2.33
CA ILE A 161 9.46 -1.96 3.07
C ILE A 161 8.18 -1.22 2.71
N SER A 162 7.82 -1.11 1.44
CA SER A 162 6.62 -0.39 1.02
C SER A 162 5.33 -1.06 1.49
N ALA A 163 5.21 -2.39 1.40
CA ALA A 163 4.06 -3.13 1.91
C ALA A 163 3.91 -3.08 3.45
N GLY A 164 5.03 -2.93 4.18
CA GLY A 164 5.01 -2.62 5.62
C GLY A 164 4.80 -1.13 5.94
N ASN A 165 4.86 -0.22 4.96
CA ASN A 165 4.78 1.23 5.14
C ASN A 165 3.34 1.75 5.32
N THR A 166 2.55 1.04 6.12
CA THR A 166 1.27 1.56 6.62
C THR A 166 1.49 2.80 7.50
N SER A 167 0.45 3.62 7.66
CA SER A 167 0.40 4.74 8.60
C SER A 167 0.99 4.43 9.99
N ILE A 168 1.60 5.44 10.63
CA ILE A 168 2.33 5.31 11.92
C ILE A 168 1.49 4.78 13.09
N PHE A 169 0.16 4.75 12.95
CA PHE A 169 -0.78 4.21 13.95
C PHE A 169 -1.07 2.71 13.76
N ALA A 170 -0.74 2.13 12.60
CA ALA A 170 -0.94 0.72 12.28
C ALA A 170 0.34 -0.11 12.53
N GLN A 171 0.90 -0.01 13.75
CA GLN A 171 2.17 -0.66 14.12
C GLN A 171 2.13 -2.19 14.02
N GLU A 172 0.96 -2.82 14.10
CA GLU A 172 0.81 -4.27 13.99
C GLU A 172 1.07 -4.75 12.55
N LYS A 173 0.41 -4.17 11.53
CA LYS A 173 0.67 -4.52 10.11
C LYS A 173 2.15 -4.36 9.75
N ARG A 174 2.78 -3.24 10.12
CA ARG A 174 4.18 -2.95 9.80
C ARG A 174 5.19 -4.01 10.27
N ASN A 175 4.92 -4.69 11.39
CA ASN A 175 5.82 -5.70 11.95
C ASN A 175 5.54 -7.13 11.49
N HIS A 176 4.44 -7.36 10.74
CA HIS A 176 3.98 -8.71 10.37
C HIS A 176 3.79 -8.89 8.87
N VAL A 177 3.27 -7.89 8.15
CA VAL A 177 3.06 -7.96 6.69
C VAL A 177 4.35 -8.31 5.91
N PRO A 178 5.55 -7.80 6.24
CA PRO A 178 6.76 -8.21 5.51
C PRO A 178 7.13 -9.69 5.77
N ASP A 179 7.03 -10.16 7.01
CA ASP A 179 7.31 -11.57 7.36
C ASP A 179 6.27 -12.51 6.72
N GLU A 180 4.99 -12.13 6.74
CA GLU A 180 3.89 -12.89 6.12
C GLU A 180 3.98 -12.92 4.59
N LEU A 181 4.38 -11.82 3.95
CA LEU A 181 4.64 -11.77 2.51
C LEU A 181 5.86 -12.62 2.12
N VAL A 182 6.92 -12.64 2.93
CA VAL A 182 8.07 -13.54 2.74
C VAL A 182 7.64 -15.01 2.79
N GLU A 183 6.83 -15.41 3.77
CA GLU A 183 6.30 -16.78 3.85
C GLU A 183 5.45 -17.11 2.60
N ALA A 184 4.54 -16.21 2.20
CA ALA A 184 3.71 -16.37 1.02
C ALA A 184 4.55 -16.55 -0.26
N LEU A 185 5.50 -15.65 -0.54
CA LEU A 185 6.36 -15.69 -1.73
C LEU A 185 7.31 -16.89 -1.73
N SER A 186 7.92 -17.22 -0.59
CA SER A 186 8.81 -18.38 -0.48
C SER A 186 8.09 -19.71 -0.75
N SER A 187 6.77 -19.77 -0.56
CA SER A 187 5.93 -20.93 -0.84
C SER A 187 5.53 -21.11 -2.31
N LEU A 188 5.74 -20.09 -3.16
CA LEU A 188 5.42 -20.16 -4.59
C LEU A 188 6.45 -21.00 -5.37
N PRO A 189 6.04 -21.73 -6.42
CA PRO A 189 6.93 -22.24 -7.48
C PRO A 189 7.76 -21.13 -8.16
N ASP A 190 8.89 -21.47 -8.79
CA ASP A 190 9.83 -20.47 -9.36
C ASP A 190 9.23 -19.65 -10.52
N ASP A 191 8.41 -20.27 -11.35
CA ASP A 191 7.68 -19.65 -12.46
C ASP A 191 6.62 -18.66 -11.95
N ILE A 192 5.80 -19.08 -10.99
CA ILE A 192 4.76 -18.24 -10.37
C ILE A 192 5.38 -17.13 -9.50
N LEU A 193 6.53 -17.38 -8.87
CA LEU A 193 7.29 -16.38 -8.14
C LEU A 193 7.80 -15.28 -9.09
N HIS A 194 8.39 -15.65 -10.23
CA HIS A 194 8.89 -14.67 -11.20
C HIS A 194 7.75 -13.79 -11.77
N ASP A 195 6.63 -14.42 -12.14
CA ASP A 195 5.40 -13.76 -12.57
C ASP A 195 4.79 -12.83 -11.49
N THR A 196 4.81 -13.25 -10.22
CA THR A 196 4.40 -12.42 -9.09
C THR A 196 5.33 -11.21 -8.88
N MET A 197 6.64 -11.36 -9.08
CA MET A 197 7.59 -10.24 -9.02
C MET A 197 7.41 -9.25 -10.19
N GLN A 198 7.15 -9.74 -11.42
CA GLN A 198 6.78 -8.89 -12.56
C GLN A 198 5.44 -8.15 -12.29
N THR A 199 4.47 -8.82 -11.68
CA THR A 199 3.19 -8.21 -11.27
C THR A 199 3.43 -7.07 -10.28
N PHE A 200 4.27 -7.27 -9.25
CA PHE A 200 4.64 -6.18 -8.35
C PHE A 200 5.32 -4.99 -9.07
N ALA A 201 6.11 -5.23 -10.12
CA ALA A 201 6.74 -4.16 -10.90
C ALA A 201 5.68 -3.33 -11.64
N SER A 202 4.78 -3.98 -12.39
CA SER A 202 3.71 -3.31 -13.11
C SER A 202 2.76 -2.56 -12.16
N LEU A 203 2.38 -3.15 -11.02
CA LEU A 203 1.54 -2.46 -10.02
C LEU A 203 2.23 -1.25 -9.37
N THR A 204 3.56 -1.23 -9.31
CA THR A 204 4.34 -0.08 -8.83
C THR A 204 4.40 1.01 -9.91
N GLU A 205 4.70 0.65 -11.17
CA GLU A 205 4.70 1.60 -12.30
C GLU A 205 3.32 2.22 -12.54
N GLN A 206 2.24 1.44 -12.40
CA GLN A 206 0.86 1.93 -12.43
C GLN A 206 0.59 2.95 -11.31
N GLY A 207 1.17 2.78 -10.12
CA GLY A 207 1.08 3.71 -9.00
C GLY A 207 1.88 4.99 -9.21
N ASP A 208 3.15 4.87 -9.62
CA ASP A 208 4.05 5.99 -9.91
C ASP A 208 3.58 6.88 -11.08
N THR A 209 2.84 6.30 -12.04
CA THR A 209 2.29 7.00 -13.21
C THR A 209 0.86 7.50 -13.03
N TYR A 210 0.17 7.11 -11.95
CA TYR A 210 -1.22 7.48 -11.69
C TYR A 210 -1.40 9.00 -11.52
N GLN A 211 -2.50 9.52 -12.08
CA GLN A 211 -2.89 10.91 -11.93
C GLN A 211 -4.22 11.01 -11.18
N ALA A 212 -4.15 11.49 -9.94
CA ALA A 212 -5.32 11.72 -9.10
C ALA A 212 -6.36 12.60 -9.82
N PRO A 213 -7.66 12.29 -9.70
CA PRO A 213 -8.70 13.00 -10.43
C PRO A 213 -8.77 14.49 -10.11
N THR A 214 -9.29 15.25 -11.07
CA THR A 214 -9.40 16.71 -11.02
C THR A 214 -10.71 17.16 -10.38
N SER A 215 -10.63 18.24 -9.58
CA SER A 215 -11.79 18.85 -8.93
C SER A 215 -12.56 19.77 -9.89
N PRO A 216 -13.91 19.70 -9.95
CA PRO A 216 -14.72 20.51 -10.87
C PRO A 216 -14.70 22.02 -10.54
N VAL A 217 -14.23 22.44 -9.36
CA VAL A 217 -14.15 23.87 -8.97
C VAL A 217 -12.79 24.51 -9.23
N GLY A 218 -11.78 23.72 -9.63
CA GLY A 218 -10.39 24.18 -9.77
C GLY A 218 -9.72 24.53 -8.43
N VAL A 219 -8.42 24.84 -8.51
CA VAL A 219 -7.55 25.09 -7.36
C VAL A 219 -6.96 26.50 -7.35
N ASP A 220 -6.52 26.96 -6.18
CA ASP A 220 -5.69 28.14 -5.99
C ASP A 220 -4.20 27.86 -6.30
N GLU A 221 -3.37 28.89 -6.17
CA GLU A 221 -1.90 28.84 -6.36
C GLU A 221 -1.16 27.87 -5.43
N LYS A 222 -1.88 27.23 -4.49
CA LYS A 222 -1.35 26.28 -3.48
C LYS A 222 -2.01 24.90 -3.61
N GLY A 223 -2.69 24.64 -4.72
CA GLY A 223 -3.37 23.37 -4.98
C GLY A 223 -4.66 23.18 -4.17
N ARG A 224 -5.24 24.25 -3.60
CA ARG A 224 -6.41 24.16 -2.72
C ARG A 224 -7.68 24.61 -3.42
N GLU A 225 -8.72 23.81 -3.27
CA GLU A 225 -10.03 24.09 -3.88
C GLU A 225 -10.74 25.25 -3.19
N ARG A 226 -11.51 26.02 -3.96
CA ARG A 226 -12.20 27.22 -3.48
C ARG A 226 -13.58 26.88 -2.91
N ILE A 227 -13.59 26.14 -1.82
CA ILE A 227 -14.79 25.63 -1.16
C ILE A 227 -15.12 26.38 0.13
N LEU A 228 -16.41 26.59 0.39
CA LEU A 228 -16.97 27.19 1.59
C LEU A 228 -16.92 26.22 2.78
N MET A 229 -17.21 24.94 2.51
CA MET A 229 -17.41 23.91 3.53
C MET A 229 -17.20 22.51 2.92
N THR A 230 -16.64 21.60 3.73
CA THR A 230 -16.68 20.14 3.50
C THR A 230 -17.48 19.50 4.63
N SER A 231 -18.63 18.92 4.31
CA SER A 231 -19.40 18.06 5.20
C SER A 231 -18.87 16.62 5.13
N SER A 232 -18.74 15.98 6.29
CA SER A 232 -18.28 14.59 6.46
C SER A 232 -18.43 14.14 7.91
N ASP A 233 -18.55 12.83 8.15
CA ASP A 233 -18.24 12.26 9.47
C ASP A 233 -16.73 12.37 9.71
N ARG A 234 -16.32 13.50 10.28
CA ARG A 234 -14.91 13.84 10.49
C ARG A 234 -14.14 12.76 11.24
N ASP A 235 -14.76 12.14 12.23
CA ASP A 235 -14.11 11.18 13.13
C ASP A 235 -13.92 9.80 12.49
N LYS A 236 -14.83 9.39 11.59
CA LYS A 236 -14.61 8.21 10.73
C LYS A 236 -13.68 8.54 9.57
N TYR A 237 -13.84 9.71 8.93
CA TYR A 237 -13.03 10.15 7.79
C TYR A 237 -11.53 10.14 8.12
N TRP A 238 -11.12 10.79 9.21
CA TRP A 238 -9.69 10.81 9.58
C TRP A 238 -9.17 9.44 10.03
N LYS A 239 -10.01 8.56 10.58
CA LYS A 239 -9.61 7.17 10.87
C LYS A 239 -9.39 6.36 9.60
N HIS A 240 -10.26 6.52 8.60
CA HIS A 240 -10.10 5.88 7.30
C HIS A 240 -8.85 6.41 6.57
N GLN A 241 -8.71 7.73 6.44
CA GLN A 241 -7.57 8.36 5.78
C GLN A 241 -6.22 8.06 6.45
N LEU A 242 -6.20 7.82 7.76
CA LEU A 242 -5.01 7.40 8.53
C LEU A 242 -4.86 5.88 8.63
N ALA A 243 -5.74 5.08 8.01
CA ALA A 243 -5.61 3.62 7.92
C ALA A 243 -5.17 3.18 6.51
N GLN A 244 -5.61 3.89 5.47
CA GLN A 244 -5.21 3.62 4.09
C GLN A 244 -3.73 3.94 3.83
N PRO A 245 -3.08 3.25 2.87
CA PRO A 245 -1.77 3.63 2.36
C PRO A 245 -1.84 4.86 1.45
N PRO A 246 -0.70 5.45 1.07
CA PRO A 246 -0.60 6.38 -0.06
C PRO A 246 -1.25 5.81 -1.33
N GLU A 247 -1.80 6.67 -2.18
CA GLU A 247 -2.60 6.26 -3.35
C GLU A 247 -1.75 5.51 -4.40
N ASP A 248 -0.54 5.99 -4.60
CA ASP A 248 0.58 5.36 -5.32
C ASP A 248 0.90 3.94 -4.83
N LEU A 249 0.67 3.62 -3.55
CA LEU A 249 0.95 2.30 -2.97
C LEU A 249 -0.30 1.43 -2.80
N GLN A 250 -1.50 1.88 -3.16
CA GLN A 250 -2.75 1.13 -2.91
C GLN A 250 -2.72 -0.26 -3.58
N LEU A 251 -2.33 -0.34 -4.86
CA LEU A 251 -2.23 -1.59 -5.60
C LEU A 251 -1.26 -2.58 -4.92
N LEU A 252 -0.09 -2.08 -4.50
CA LEU A 252 0.95 -2.87 -3.85
C LEU A 252 0.45 -3.49 -2.53
N HIS A 253 -0.27 -2.71 -1.71
CA HIS A 253 -0.87 -3.21 -0.47
C HIS A 253 -2.02 -4.19 -0.74
N SER A 254 -2.93 -3.91 -1.67
CA SER A 254 -4.07 -4.78 -1.98
C SER A 254 -3.65 -6.12 -2.60
N TYR A 255 -2.58 -6.14 -3.41
CA TYR A 255 -2.00 -7.38 -3.93
C TYR A 255 -1.18 -8.13 -2.86
N THR A 256 -0.51 -7.43 -1.94
CA THR A 256 0.15 -8.05 -0.78
C THR A 256 -0.85 -8.75 0.14
N ASP A 257 -1.93 -8.06 0.55
CA ASP A 257 -2.99 -8.64 1.38
C ASP A 257 -3.63 -9.86 0.68
N LEU A 258 -3.77 -9.82 -0.65
CA LEU A 258 -4.27 -10.95 -1.45
C LEU A 258 -3.33 -12.16 -1.43
N LEU A 259 -2.02 -11.96 -1.63
CA LEU A 259 -1.01 -13.02 -1.58
C LEU A 259 -0.95 -13.67 -0.20
N ILE A 260 -0.94 -12.86 0.87
CA ILE A 260 -0.96 -13.33 2.27
C ILE A 260 -2.24 -14.13 2.56
N SER A 261 -3.39 -13.74 2.02
CA SER A 261 -4.64 -14.51 2.17
C SER A 261 -4.57 -15.93 1.57
N GLY A 262 -3.68 -16.15 0.59
CA GLY A 262 -3.53 -17.43 -0.10
C GLY A 262 -4.77 -17.88 -0.88
N LYS A 263 -5.66 -16.95 -1.23
CA LYS A 263 -6.97 -17.19 -1.88
C LYS A 263 -6.86 -17.57 -3.37
N PHE A 264 -5.82 -17.09 -4.05
CA PHE A 264 -5.44 -17.45 -5.43
C PHE A 264 -4.07 -18.14 -5.38
N LYS A 265 -3.93 -19.27 -6.09
CA LYS A 265 -2.73 -20.13 -6.10
C LYS A 265 -2.64 -20.90 -7.41
N GLY A 266 -1.42 -21.27 -7.82
CA GLY A 266 -1.23 -22.00 -9.09
C GLY A 266 -1.70 -21.17 -10.28
N ASP A 267 -2.29 -21.85 -11.25
CA ASP A 267 -2.89 -21.29 -12.46
C ASP A 267 -3.80 -20.08 -12.17
N ASP A 268 -4.62 -20.15 -11.11
CA ASP A 268 -5.53 -19.05 -10.70
C ASP A 268 -4.79 -17.74 -10.40
N LEU A 269 -3.59 -17.84 -9.83
CA LEU A 269 -2.75 -16.67 -9.51
C LEU A 269 -2.05 -16.15 -10.76
N SER A 270 -1.60 -17.02 -11.66
CA SER A 270 -0.91 -16.58 -12.89
C SER A 270 -1.86 -15.95 -13.93
N THR A 271 -3.11 -16.43 -14.03
CA THR A 271 -4.17 -15.71 -14.75
C THR A 271 -4.38 -14.31 -14.16
N LEU A 272 -4.53 -14.19 -12.84
CA LEU A 272 -4.72 -12.90 -12.18
C LEU A 272 -3.53 -11.95 -12.39
N ASN A 273 -2.30 -12.46 -12.25
CA ASN A 273 -1.05 -11.74 -12.49
C ASN A 273 -0.99 -11.18 -13.93
N THR A 274 -1.28 -12.02 -14.93
CA THR A 274 -1.34 -11.63 -16.35
C THR A 274 -2.32 -10.48 -16.55
N HIS A 275 -3.52 -10.57 -15.96
CA HIS A 275 -4.52 -9.50 -16.07
C HIS A 275 -4.10 -8.20 -15.38
N LEU A 276 -3.45 -8.27 -14.22
CA LEU A 276 -2.93 -7.12 -13.47
C LEU A 276 -1.76 -6.42 -14.18
N GLN A 277 -0.88 -7.18 -14.83
CA GLN A 277 0.25 -6.63 -15.59
C GLN A 277 -0.20 -5.83 -16.82
N GLU A 278 -1.27 -6.26 -17.48
CA GLU A 278 -1.85 -5.64 -18.68
C GLU A 278 -2.94 -4.58 -18.38
N SER A 279 -3.22 -4.29 -17.11
CA SER A 279 -4.31 -3.40 -16.70
C SER A 279 -3.84 -1.97 -16.39
N THR A 280 -4.74 -0.99 -16.55
CA THR A 280 -4.56 0.36 -15.99
C THR A 280 -4.73 0.35 -14.45
N PHE A 281 -4.17 1.35 -13.76
CA PHE A 281 -4.29 1.49 -12.30
C PHE A 281 -5.72 1.32 -11.79
N SER A 282 -6.70 1.95 -12.45
CA SER A 282 -8.12 1.84 -12.08
C SER A 282 -8.64 0.41 -12.25
N GLN A 283 -8.35 -0.25 -13.37
CA GLN A 283 -8.73 -1.65 -13.59
C GLN A 283 -8.10 -2.55 -12.53
N SER A 284 -6.78 -2.48 -12.35
CA SER A 284 -6.04 -3.24 -11.32
C SER A 284 -6.62 -3.03 -9.91
N ARG A 285 -7.01 -1.80 -9.55
CA ARG A 285 -7.64 -1.49 -8.26
C ARG A 285 -9.00 -2.19 -8.09
N GLY A 286 -9.82 -2.20 -9.13
CA GLY A 286 -11.10 -2.93 -9.12
C GLY A 286 -10.92 -4.46 -9.11
N ILE A 287 -9.97 -4.98 -9.91
CA ILE A 287 -9.59 -6.39 -9.93
C ILE A 287 -9.12 -6.85 -8.55
N LEU A 288 -8.21 -6.10 -7.90
CA LEU A 288 -7.66 -6.45 -6.60
C LEU A 288 -8.67 -6.37 -5.46
N ASP A 289 -9.53 -5.36 -5.41
CA ASP A 289 -10.57 -5.31 -4.36
C ASP A 289 -11.60 -6.44 -4.55
N MET A 290 -12.06 -6.68 -5.78
CA MET A 290 -12.94 -7.80 -6.09
C MET A 290 -12.27 -9.14 -5.73
N ALA A 291 -11.01 -9.36 -6.14
CA ALA A 291 -10.23 -10.54 -5.80
C ALA A 291 -10.13 -10.75 -4.29
N ASN A 292 -9.92 -9.69 -3.49
CA ASN A 292 -9.88 -9.79 -2.03
C ASN A 292 -11.25 -10.10 -1.42
N VAL A 293 -12.34 -9.49 -1.92
CA VAL A 293 -13.65 -9.47 -1.25
C VAL A 293 -14.60 -10.63 -1.62
N ILE A 294 -14.55 -11.19 -2.84
CA ILE A 294 -15.51 -12.25 -3.27
C ILE A 294 -15.45 -13.54 -2.43
N LYS A 295 -16.51 -14.36 -2.45
CA LYS A 295 -16.55 -15.64 -1.73
C LYS A 295 -15.74 -16.72 -2.48
N PRO A 296 -15.25 -17.79 -1.83
CA PRO A 296 -14.39 -18.78 -2.49
C PRO A 296 -15.00 -19.52 -3.70
N PHE A 297 -16.34 -19.56 -3.82
CA PHE A 297 -17.02 -20.17 -4.97
C PHE A 297 -17.21 -19.20 -6.16
N GLU A 298 -17.23 -17.90 -5.91
CA GLU A 298 -17.33 -16.82 -6.92
C GLU A 298 -16.04 -16.65 -7.75
N LYS A 299 -14.94 -17.26 -7.30
CA LYS A 299 -13.60 -17.13 -7.89
C LYS A 299 -13.53 -17.57 -9.36
N HIS A 300 -14.31 -18.57 -9.77
CA HIS A 300 -14.29 -19.06 -11.16
C HIS A 300 -14.96 -18.06 -12.10
N SER A 301 -16.16 -17.58 -11.75
CA SER A 301 -16.88 -16.55 -12.49
C SER A 301 -16.07 -15.24 -12.59
N MET A 302 -15.37 -14.85 -11.52
CA MET A 302 -14.46 -13.70 -11.56
C MET A 302 -13.30 -13.88 -12.56
N LEU A 303 -12.65 -15.05 -12.60
CA LEU A 303 -11.55 -15.32 -13.53
C LEU A 303 -12.03 -15.43 -14.98
N ALA A 304 -13.22 -16.01 -15.22
CA ALA A 304 -13.81 -16.07 -16.56
C ALA A 304 -14.26 -14.67 -17.05
N MET A 305 -14.83 -13.83 -16.17
CA MET A 305 -15.15 -12.44 -16.46
C MET A 305 -13.89 -11.58 -16.70
N LEU A 306 -12.75 -11.90 -16.07
CA LEU A 306 -11.45 -11.31 -16.38
C LEU A 306 -10.99 -11.69 -17.79
N ASP A 307 -11.02 -12.98 -18.14
CA ASP A 307 -10.60 -13.49 -19.45
C ASP A 307 -11.44 -12.94 -20.62
N GLU A 308 -12.72 -12.61 -20.39
CA GLU A 308 -13.60 -11.96 -21.37
C GLU A 308 -13.49 -10.43 -21.43
N ALA A 309 -12.88 -9.77 -20.44
CA ALA A 309 -12.95 -8.31 -20.29
C ALA A 309 -12.09 -7.55 -21.32
N ASP A 310 -12.75 -6.75 -22.16
CA ASP A 310 -12.09 -5.77 -23.01
C ASP A 310 -11.43 -4.68 -22.15
N LYS A 311 -10.10 -4.65 -22.16
CA LYS A 311 -9.26 -3.72 -21.39
C LYS A 311 -9.23 -2.32 -21.99
N GLU A 312 -9.61 -2.16 -23.26
CA GLU A 312 -9.68 -0.87 -23.97
C GLU A 312 -11.08 -0.23 -23.91
N SER A 313 -12.08 -0.92 -23.34
CA SER A 313 -13.45 -0.42 -23.24
C SER A 313 -13.61 0.73 -22.24
N GLU A 314 -14.24 1.82 -22.67
CA GLU A 314 -14.65 2.96 -21.82
C GLU A 314 -15.62 2.52 -20.69
N HIS A 315 -16.34 1.41 -20.89
CA HIS A 315 -17.28 0.82 -19.95
C HIS A 315 -16.75 -0.47 -19.28
N ASN A 316 -15.43 -0.60 -19.13
CA ASN A 316 -14.82 -1.76 -18.46
C ASN A 316 -15.31 -1.93 -17.00
N VAL A 317 -15.85 -3.12 -16.68
CA VAL A 317 -16.45 -3.45 -15.38
C VAL A 317 -15.48 -3.28 -14.20
N PHE A 318 -14.19 -3.59 -14.36
CA PHE A 318 -13.22 -3.45 -13.26
C PHE A 318 -12.83 -1.98 -13.04
N ALA A 319 -12.73 -1.17 -14.09
CA ALA A 319 -12.55 0.28 -13.96
C ALA A 319 -13.73 0.93 -13.21
N TYR A 320 -14.95 0.50 -13.49
CA TYR A 320 -16.18 0.89 -12.77
C TYR A 320 -16.13 0.47 -11.30
N LEU A 321 -15.87 -0.82 -11.01
CA LEU A 321 -15.79 -1.32 -9.63
C LEU A 321 -14.69 -0.65 -8.81
N SER A 322 -13.61 -0.19 -9.45
CA SER A 322 -12.54 0.57 -8.78
C SER A 322 -13.03 1.81 -8.01
N GLN A 323 -14.15 2.40 -8.43
CA GLN A 323 -14.75 3.55 -7.77
C GLN A 323 -15.25 3.22 -6.36
N GLN A 324 -15.55 1.94 -6.07
CA GLN A 324 -16.08 1.46 -4.79
C GLN A 324 -15.06 1.50 -3.65
N VAL A 325 -13.76 1.64 -3.95
CA VAL A 325 -12.69 1.89 -2.96
C VAL A 325 -12.07 3.29 -3.10
N ASP A 326 -12.40 4.03 -4.16
CA ASP A 326 -11.88 5.36 -4.43
C ASP A 326 -12.57 6.42 -3.55
N LEU A 327 -11.84 6.93 -2.56
CA LEU A 327 -12.34 7.99 -1.66
C LEU A 327 -12.68 9.30 -2.40
N SER A 328 -12.05 9.58 -3.53
CA SER A 328 -12.30 10.78 -4.33
C SER A 328 -13.58 10.63 -5.19
N ALA A 329 -13.91 9.42 -5.65
CA ALA A 329 -15.18 9.15 -6.32
C ALA A 329 -16.39 9.32 -5.36
N HIS A 330 -16.17 9.13 -4.05
CA HIS A 330 -17.14 9.37 -2.98
C HIS A 330 -17.32 10.87 -2.61
N ARG A 331 -16.79 11.79 -3.42
CA ARG A 331 -16.79 13.24 -3.16
C ARG A 331 -17.68 14.01 -4.14
N GLN A 332 -18.72 14.65 -3.62
CA GLN A 332 -19.78 15.30 -4.40
C GLN A 332 -19.83 16.81 -4.14
N TYR A 333 -20.03 17.61 -5.19
CA TYR A 333 -19.95 19.08 -5.16
C TYR A 333 -21.33 19.72 -5.38
N TYR A 334 -21.65 20.73 -4.57
CA TYR A 334 -22.94 21.43 -4.57
C TYR A 334 -22.74 22.95 -4.52
N GLN A 335 -23.42 23.69 -5.40
CA GLN A 335 -23.38 25.14 -5.47
C GLN A 335 -24.49 25.79 -4.64
N THR A 336 -24.17 26.84 -3.90
CA THR A 336 -25.14 27.73 -3.24
C THR A 336 -25.74 28.74 -4.22
N GLU A 337 -26.85 29.36 -3.85
CA GLU A 337 -27.44 30.51 -4.57
C GLU A 337 -26.47 31.70 -4.80
N LYS A 338 -25.32 31.74 -4.10
CA LYS A 338 -24.30 32.79 -4.23
C LYS A 338 -23.13 32.41 -5.15
N ASN A 339 -23.17 31.19 -5.71
CA ASN A 339 -22.07 30.53 -6.43
C ASN A 339 -20.90 30.05 -5.55
N ASP A 340 -21.01 30.13 -4.21
CA ASP A 340 -20.07 29.45 -3.31
C ASP A 340 -20.26 27.92 -3.44
N VAL A 341 -19.21 27.12 -3.29
CA VAL A 341 -19.30 25.66 -3.42
C VAL A 341 -19.09 24.94 -2.08
N VAL A 342 -19.97 23.99 -1.81
CA VAL A 342 -19.96 23.06 -0.69
C VAL A 342 -19.63 21.66 -1.20
N VAL A 343 -18.97 20.87 -0.37
CA VAL A 343 -18.63 19.47 -0.65
C VAL A 343 -19.31 18.56 0.38
N GLN A 344 -19.90 17.46 -0.08
CA GLN A 344 -20.14 16.27 0.75
C GLN A 344 -19.04 15.26 0.44
N GLN A 345 -18.43 14.72 1.50
CA GLN A 345 -17.41 13.67 1.40
C GLN A 345 -17.88 12.47 2.22
N ASP A 346 -18.33 11.44 1.53
CA ASP A 346 -18.67 10.16 2.14
C ASP A 346 -17.44 9.28 2.30
N LEU A 347 -17.63 8.12 2.93
CA LEU A 347 -16.65 7.04 2.95
C LEU A 347 -17.03 5.95 1.93
N PRO A 348 -16.03 5.21 1.41
CA PRO A 348 -16.28 3.99 0.65
C PRO A 348 -17.16 2.98 1.41
N PRO A 349 -18.02 2.22 0.71
CA PRO A 349 -18.84 1.18 1.31
C PRO A 349 -18.02 0.09 2.00
N SER A 350 -18.64 -0.57 2.99
CA SER A 350 -17.98 -1.62 3.75
C SER A 350 -17.66 -2.83 2.87
N GLU A 351 -16.69 -3.65 3.29
CA GLU A 351 -16.30 -4.89 2.62
C GLU A 351 -17.52 -5.82 2.37
N SER A 352 -18.46 -5.87 3.32
CA SER A 352 -19.72 -6.61 3.23
C SER A 352 -20.69 -6.06 2.18
N ASP A 353 -20.63 -4.76 1.90
CA ASP A 353 -21.52 -4.10 0.94
C ASP A 353 -20.93 -4.14 -0.47
N ARG A 354 -19.61 -3.92 -0.61
CA ARG A 354 -18.87 -4.19 -1.86
C ARG A 354 -18.99 -5.66 -2.26
N GLY A 355 -18.86 -6.58 -1.31
CA GLY A 355 -19.02 -8.01 -1.54
C GLY A 355 -20.41 -8.43 -1.99
N ARG A 356 -21.46 -7.66 -1.68
CA ARG A 356 -22.79 -7.86 -2.30
C ARG A 356 -22.78 -7.40 -3.74
N LEU A 357 -22.39 -6.14 -4.03
CA LEU A 357 -22.27 -5.63 -5.40
C LEU A 357 -21.44 -6.55 -6.32
N TYR A 358 -20.37 -7.16 -5.80
CA TYR A 358 -19.56 -8.13 -6.55
C TYR A 358 -20.24 -9.50 -6.70
N SER A 359 -21.08 -9.92 -5.74
CA SER A 359 -21.97 -11.09 -5.92
C SER A 359 -23.02 -10.83 -6.99
N ASP A 360 -23.59 -9.63 -6.97
CA ASP A 360 -24.65 -9.19 -7.86
C ASP A 360 -24.11 -9.16 -9.31
N ILE A 361 -22.97 -8.50 -9.55
CA ILE A 361 -22.32 -8.45 -10.86
C ILE A 361 -21.84 -9.83 -11.34
N LEU A 362 -21.38 -10.72 -10.46
CA LEU A 362 -21.05 -12.09 -10.87
C LEU A 362 -22.29 -12.93 -11.18
N THR A 363 -23.42 -12.69 -10.50
CA THR A 363 -24.71 -13.31 -10.83
C THR A 363 -25.19 -12.82 -12.21
N ALA A 364 -25.01 -11.51 -12.50
CA ALA A 364 -25.27 -10.96 -13.83
C ALA A 364 -24.39 -11.62 -14.92
N TYR A 365 -23.12 -11.88 -14.63
CA TYR A 365 -22.20 -12.56 -15.55
C TYR A 365 -22.62 -14.03 -15.78
N ASP A 366 -22.90 -14.77 -14.71
CA ASP A 366 -23.28 -16.19 -14.78
C ASP A 366 -24.66 -16.42 -15.45
N GLU A 367 -25.58 -15.45 -15.38
CA GLU A 367 -26.92 -15.54 -16.00
C GLU A 367 -27.03 -14.91 -17.40
N TYR A 368 -26.41 -13.75 -17.65
CA TYR A 368 -26.60 -12.94 -18.87
C TYR A 368 -25.30 -12.71 -19.68
N GLY A 369 -24.13 -13.00 -19.09
CA GLY A 369 -22.81 -12.84 -19.72
C GLY A 369 -22.29 -11.40 -19.72
N LEU A 370 -20.98 -11.24 -19.96
CA LEU A 370 -20.30 -9.94 -19.88
C LEU A 370 -20.87 -8.89 -20.86
N GLY A 371 -21.37 -9.30 -22.02
CA GLY A 371 -22.00 -8.37 -22.99
C GLY A 371 -23.16 -7.57 -22.37
N TRP A 372 -24.03 -8.23 -21.62
CA TRP A 372 -25.15 -7.60 -20.93
C TRP A 372 -24.71 -6.68 -19.78
N ILE A 373 -23.61 -7.04 -19.10
CA ILE A 373 -22.98 -6.16 -18.11
C ILE A 373 -22.45 -4.88 -18.77
N ASN A 374 -21.79 -4.99 -19.92
CA ASN A 374 -21.28 -3.83 -20.65
C ASN A 374 -22.42 -2.90 -21.11
N ASP A 375 -23.48 -3.46 -21.68
CA ASP A 375 -24.71 -2.72 -22.05
C ASP A 375 -25.33 -2.00 -20.81
N ALA A 376 -25.34 -2.65 -19.64
CA ALA A 376 -25.82 -2.04 -18.40
C ALA A 376 -24.87 -0.96 -17.85
N LEU A 377 -23.57 -1.06 -18.13
CA LEU A 377 -22.56 -0.06 -17.75
C LEU A 377 -22.62 1.19 -18.61
N GLU A 378 -23.04 1.13 -19.88
CA GLU A 378 -23.31 2.33 -20.71
C GLU A 378 -24.29 3.29 -20.02
N HIS A 379 -25.23 2.75 -19.23
CA HIS A 379 -26.24 3.52 -18.51
C HIS A 379 -25.91 3.78 -17.04
N THR A 380 -25.16 2.89 -16.37
CA THR A 380 -24.90 2.97 -14.92
C THR A 380 -23.52 3.53 -14.55
N ALA A 381 -22.52 3.55 -15.45
CA ALA A 381 -21.15 3.97 -15.13
C ALA A 381 -21.03 5.45 -14.73
N GLY A 382 -21.98 6.30 -15.15
CA GLY A 382 -22.06 7.71 -14.76
C GLY A 382 -22.73 7.99 -13.40
N THR A 383 -23.16 6.95 -12.67
CA THR A 383 -23.87 7.10 -11.39
C THR A 383 -22.92 7.12 -10.18
N PRO A 384 -23.20 7.88 -9.10
CA PRO A 384 -22.34 7.93 -7.92
C PRO A 384 -22.14 6.55 -7.27
N PRO A 385 -20.91 6.19 -6.84
CA PRO A 385 -20.60 4.90 -6.21
C PRO A 385 -21.54 4.49 -5.08
N GLN A 386 -22.00 5.48 -4.30
CA GLN A 386 -22.92 5.32 -3.18
C GLN A 386 -24.29 4.71 -3.53
N ILE A 387 -24.72 4.72 -4.80
CA ILE A 387 -25.98 4.10 -5.24
C ILE A 387 -25.78 2.88 -6.16
N GLN A 388 -24.56 2.56 -6.57
CA GLN A 388 -24.29 1.49 -7.53
C GLN A 388 -24.76 0.11 -7.02
N GLN A 389 -24.56 -0.19 -5.73
CA GLN A 389 -25.10 -1.42 -5.11
C GLN A 389 -26.64 -1.49 -5.20
N GLN A 390 -27.34 -0.39 -4.94
CA GLN A 390 -28.81 -0.37 -5.01
C GLN A 390 -29.30 -0.50 -6.46
N LEU A 391 -28.57 0.09 -7.41
CA LEU A 391 -28.85 -0.02 -8.84
C LEU A 391 -28.69 -1.46 -9.35
N TRP A 392 -27.59 -2.13 -9.05
CA TRP A 392 -27.35 -3.52 -9.49
C TRP A 392 -28.29 -4.53 -8.82
N GLY A 393 -28.57 -4.37 -7.53
CA GLY A 393 -29.57 -5.18 -6.83
C GLY A 393 -30.97 -5.04 -7.44
N GLN A 394 -31.43 -3.80 -7.68
CA GLN A 394 -32.72 -3.58 -8.33
C GLN A 394 -32.73 -4.09 -9.79
N LEU A 395 -31.65 -3.89 -10.54
CA LEU A 395 -31.54 -4.37 -11.92
C LEU A 395 -31.74 -5.88 -12.03
N LEU A 396 -31.14 -6.65 -11.11
CA LEU A 396 -31.31 -8.10 -11.05
C LEU A 396 -32.70 -8.52 -10.56
N ASP A 397 -33.22 -7.88 -9.51
CA ASP A 397 -34.59 -8.12 -9.03
C ASP A 397 -35.61 -7.90 -10.19
N ASP A 398 -35.50 -6.79 -10.92
CA ASP A 398 -36.36 -6.46 -12.06
C ASP A 398 -36.11 -7.43 -13.24
N ALA A 399 -34.87 -7.88 -13.49
CA ALA A 399 -34.54 -8.84 -14.56
C ALA A 399 -35.11 -10.24 -14.30
N GLU A 400 -35.03 -10.75 -13.06
CA GLU A 400 -35.66 -12.03 -12.68
C GLU A 400 -37.19 -11.94 -12.82
N HIS A 401 -37.80 -10.90 -12.24
CA HIS A 401 -39.26 -10.76 -12.17
C HIS A 401 -39.91 -10.40 -13.53
N PHE A 402 -39.17 -9.75 -14.43
CA PHE A 402 -39.67 -9.25 -15.71
C PHE A 402 -38.86 -9.72 -16.93
N ASN A 403 -38.23 -10.90 -16.85
CA ASN A 403 -37.35 -11.49 -17.87
C ASN A 403 -37.82 -11.30 -19.35
N GLU A 404 -39.11 -11.50 -19.67
CA GLU A 404 -39.67 -11.27 -21.03
C GLU A 404 -39.49 -9.84 -21.57
N GLN A 405 -39.26 -8.85 -20.70
CA GLN A 405 -38.96 -7.47 -21.05
C GLN A 405 -37.46 -7.29 -21.31
N PHE A 406 -36.59 -7.94 -20.53
CA PHE A 406 -35.13 -7.89 -20.64
C PHE A 406 -34.54 -8.67 -21.83
N VAL A 407 -35.32 -9.52 -22.49
CA VAL A 407 -34.94 -10.19 -23.76
C VAL A 407 -34.90 -9.22 -24.98
N ARG A 408 -35.17 -7.92 -24.79
CA ARG A 408 -35.15 -6.91 -25.87
C ARG A 408 -33.88 -6.06 -25.85
N SER A 409 -33.42 -5.66 -27.03
CA SER A 409 -32.23 -4.80 -27.19
C SER A 409 -32.39 -3.38 -26.64
N ASP A 410 -33.61 -2.92 -26.39
CA ASP A 410 -33.93 -1.61 -25.80
C ASP A 410 -34.28 -1.69 -24.29
N ALA A 411 -34.13 -2.87 -23.68
CA ALA A 411 -34.61 -3.11 -22.32
C ALA A 411 -33.79 -2.41 -21.23
N LEU A 412 -32.46 -2.45 -21.33
CA LEU A 412 -31.57 -1.81 -20.36
C LEU A 412 -31.69 -0.29 -20.41
N GLU A 413 -31.78 0.31 -21.60
CA GLU A 413 -32.06 1.75 -21.78
C GLU A 413 -33.43 2.11 -21.17
N SER A 414 -34.47 1.31 -21.48
CA SER A 414 -35.82 1.50 -20.97
C SER A 414 -35.87 1.44 -19.45
N TRP A 415 -35.25 0.41 -18.84
CA TRP A 415 -35.16 0.26 -17.39
C TRP A 415 -34.38 1.43 -16.76
N ALA A 416 -33.21 1.75 -17.29
CA ALA A 416 -32.35 2.81 -16.78
C ALA A 416 -33.06 4.18 -16.78
N SER A 417 -33.81 4.48 -17.84
CA SER A 417 -34.60 5.72 -17.97
C SER A 417 -35.70 5.88 -16.90
N LEU A 418 -36.13 4.78 -16.28
CA LEU A 418 -37.18 4.74 -15.25
C LEU A 418 -36.60 4.59 -13.84
N ALA A 419 -35.57 3.77 -13.65
CA ALA A 419 -35.02 3.40 -12.35
C ALA A 419 -33.93 4.38 -11.84
N ILE A 420 -33.02 4.85 -12.70
CA ILE A 420 -31.89 5.69 -12.27
C ILE A 420 -32.35 7.08 -11.77
N PRO A 421 -33.21 7.84 -12.46
CA PRO A 421 -33.56 9.21 -12.05
C PRO A 421 -34.15 9.36 -10.63
N PRO A 422 -35.11 8.53 -10.15
CA PRO A 422 -35.63 8.66 -8.79
C PRO A 422 -34.59 8.28 -7.72
N LEU A 423 -33.70 7.32 -7.99
CA LEU A 423 -32.62 6.93 -7.08
C LEU A 423 -31.56 8.03 -6.97
N LEU A 424 -31.16 8.62 -8.10
CA LEU A 424 -30.20 9.73 -8.14
C LEU A 424 -30.76 10.99 -7.46
N GLN A 425 -32.05 11.30 -7.63
CA GLN A 425 -32.72 12.39 -6.93
C GLN A 425 -32.71 12.15 -5.41
N ALA A 426 -33.13 10.97 -4.95
CA ALA A 426 -33.15 10.63 -3.52
C ALA A 426 -31.75 10.64 -2.88
N PHE A 427 -30.72 10.27 -3.64
CA PHE A 427 -29.33 10.41 -3.23
C PHE A 427 -28.93 11.88 -3.03
N HIS A 428 -29.15 12.75 -4.02
CA HIS A 428 -28.79 14.16 -3.91
C HIS A 428 -29.59 14.90 -2.81
N ASP A 429 -30.87 14.59 -2.64
CA ASP A 429 -31.69 15.16 -1.55
C ASP A 429 -31.11 14.77 -0.17
N LYS A 430 -30.75 13.49 0.02
CA LYS A 430 -30.09 13.03 1.25
C LYS A 430 -28.76 13.76 1.48
N GLN A 431 -27.91 13.85 0.46
CA GLN A 431 -26.60 14.53 0.56
C GLN A 431 -26.74 16.03 0.91
N ILE A 432 -27.79 16.68 0.40
CA ILE A 432 -28.13 18.07 0.71
C ILE A 432 -28.57 18.21 2.18
N ASP A 433 -29.31 17.25 2.73
CA ASP A 433 -29.69 17.23 4.14
C ASP A 433 -28.52 16.86 5.07
N ASP A 434 -27.67 15.88 4.70
CA ASP A 434 -26.41 15.57 5.40
C ASP A 434 -25.51 16.85 5.51
N ILE A 435 -25.40 17.63 4.42
CA ILE A 435 -24.74 18.93 4.38
C ILE A 435 -25.38 19.96 5.34
N ARG A 436 -26.72 20.03 5.39
CA ARG A 436 -27.47 20.99 6.21
C ARG A 436 -27.32 20.69 7.69
N ASP A 437 -27.43 19.42 8.07
CA ASP A 437 -27.27 18.97 9.45
C ASP A 437 -25.84 19.23 9.94
N TYR A 438 -24.82 18.82 9.18
CA TYR A 438 -23.42 19.17 9.47
C TYR A 438 -23.20 20.67 9.64
N ASN A 439 -23.80 21.49 8.78
CA ASN A 439 -23.68 22.94 8.87
C ASN A 439 -24.36 23.50 10.13
N SER A 440 -25.46 22.89 10.59
CA SER A 440 -26.20 23.31 11.79
C SER A 440 -25.42 23.08 13.09
N GLU A 441 -24.57 22.06 13.13
CA GLU A 441 -23.72 21.73 14.29
C GLU A 441 -22.48 22.63 14.42
N ARG A 442 -22.15 23.42 13.39
CA ARG A 442 -20.98 24.32 13.39
C ARG A 442 -21.19 25.49 14.35
N ILE A 443 -20.10 25.91 15.01
CA ILE A 443 -20.06 27.08 15.91
C ILE A 443 -20.57 28.37 15.22
N LEU A 444 -20.35 28.47 13.92
CA LEU A 444 -20.93 29.48 13.02
C LEU A 444 -21.41 28.77 11.75
N PRO A 445 -22.72 28.51 11.61
CA PRO A 445 -23.31 27.97 10.38
C PRO A 445 -23.25 28.97 9.23
N ASP A 446 -22.97 28.50 8.02
CA ASP A 446 -23.01 29.34 6.81
C ASP A 446 -24.43 29.42 6.24
N PHE A 447 -24.74 30.52 5.54
CA PHE A 447 -26.00 30.64 4.78
C PHE A 447 -25.87 29.95 3.43
N LEU A 448 -26.40 28.74 3.33
CA LEU A 448 -26.30 27.89 2.13
C LEU A 448 -27.34 28.22 1.05
N GLY A 449 -28.54 28.68 1.44
CA GLY A 449 -29.68 28.82 0.52
C GLY A 449 -30.17 27.46 -0.01
N ASN A 450 -30.69 27.44 -1.24
CA ASN A 450 -30.82 26.19 -2.00
C ASN A 450 -29.44 25.71 -2.49
N LEU A 451 -29.30 24.39 -2.61
CA LEU A 451 -28.09 23.72 -3.11
C LEU A 451 -28.42 23.01 -4.44
N THR A 452 -27.55 23.19 -5.42
CA THR A 452 -27.65 22.55 -6.75
C THR A 452 -26.42 21.68 -6.98
N PHE A 453 -26.59 20.44 -7.44
CA PHE A 453 -25.47 19.55 -7.76
C PHE A 453 -24.61 20.09 -8.92
N LEU A 454 -23.29 19.99 -8.80
CA LEU A 454 -22.30 20.41 -9.82
C LEU A 454 -21.60 19.23 -10.51
N GLY A 455 -21.53 18.06 -9.86
CA GLY A 455 -20.73 16.92 -10.30
C GLY A 455 -19.89 16.32 -9.17
N GLY A 456 -19.22 15.21 -9.47
CA GLY A 456 -18.18 14.62 -8.63
C GLY A 456 -16.76 15.01 -9.10
N MET A 457 -15.76 14.29 -8.59
CA MET A 457 -14.39 14.32 -9.11
C MET A 457 -14.32 13.79 -10.55
N LYS A 458 -13.34 14.26 -11.35
CA LYS A 458 -13.16 13.84 -12.75
C LYS A 458 -11.80 13.19 -12.98
N HIS A 459 -11.79 11.87 -13.21
CA HIS A 459 -10.59 11.16 -13.64
C HIS A 459 -10.06 11.72 -14.97
N ALA A 460 -8.74 11.67 -15.14
CA ALA A 460 -8.13 11.97 -16.43
C ALA A 460 -8.53 10.87 -17.42
N THR A 461 -9.25 11.22 -18.48
CA THR A 461 -9.49 10.29 -19.58
C THR A 461 -8.17 10.02 -20.30
N ALA A 462 -7.85 8.74 -20.53
CA ALA A 462 -6.64 8.34 -21.21
C ALA A 462 -6.70 8.78 -22.68
N GLN A 463 -6.10 9.92 -23.01
CA GLN A 463 -5.95 10.34 -24.41
C GLN A 463 -4.76 9.61 -25.05
N PRO A 464 -4.96 8.81 -26.11
CA PRO A 464 -3.87 8.26 -26.91
C PRO A 464 -3.21 9.35 -27.76
N GLY A 465 -2.32 10.12 -27.13
CA GLY A 465 -1.18 10.83 -27.73
C GLY A 465 -1.43 11.87 -28.83
N SER A 466 -1.14 13.14 -28.56
CA SER A 466 -0.65 14.05 -29.62
C SER A 466 0.35 15.09 -29.11
N SER A 467 1.54 15.12 -29.69
CA SER A 467 2.48 16.24 -29.53
C SER A 467 2.16 17.34 -30.54
N GLN A 468 1.30 18.29 -30.16
CA GLN A 468 1.18 19.56 -30.91
C GLN A 468 1.50 20.76 -30.03
N VAL A 469 2.58 21.46 -30.40
CA VAL A 469 2.98 22.73 -29.81
C VAL A 469 2.15 23.84 -30.45
N GLU A 470 1.03 24.22 -29.83
CA GLU A 470 0.34 25.47 -30.19
C GLU A 470 1.19 26.69 -29.77
N SER A 471 2.09 27.09 -30.67
CA SER A 471 2.79 28.36 -30.58
C SER A 471 1.79 29.51 -30.68
N GLN A 472 1.45 30.14 -29.55
CA GLN A 472 0.62 31.35 -29.54
C GLN A 472 1.29 32.48 -30.33
N VAL A 473 0.77 32.77 -31.53
CA VAL A 473 1.13 33.98 -32.29
C VAL A 473 0.24 35.13 -31.82
N MET A 474 0.80 36.01 -31.00
CA MET A 474 0.16 37.27 -30.62
C MET A 474 -0.04 38.18 -31.86
N PRO A 475 -1.22 38.78 -32.05
CA PRO A 475 -1.41 39.86 -33.01
C PRO A 475 -1.00 41.20 -32.38
N GLU A 476 0.07 41.84 -32.88
CA GLU A 476 0.33 43.27 -32.66
C GLU A 476 -0.19 44.12 -33.84
N ASN A 477 -0.24 45.44 -33.63
CA ASN A 477 -0.94 46.42 -34.49
C ASN A 477 -0.08 46.96 -35.64
#